data_AF-A0A327ZBR6-F1
#
_entry.id   AF-A0A327ZBR6-F1
#
_cell.length_a   1.000
_cell.length_b   1.000
_cell.length_c   1.000
_cell.angle_alpha   90.00
_cell.angle_beta   90.00
_cell.angle_gamma   90.00
#
_symmetry.space_group_name_H-M   'P 1'
#
loop_
_entity.id
_entity.type
_entity.pdbx_description
1 polymer ?
#
loop_
_entity_poly.entity_id
_entity_poly.type
_entity_poly.pdbx_seq_one_letter_code
_entity_poly.pdbx_strand_id
1 'polypeptide(L)'
;MRTTVTFPIVLRELTVLRVADINDGTRRVTIGGPQLGAFHRDGLDLPALRSEGFDDHVKLFFAAPGADEPVLPRQAIASLDWPADARPIAKDYTPHRVTASEVDLDFVRHGTGPAASWAESAAAGDTIWMAGPKMSQSHPAGADWIVAAGDETALPALRRWLREMPAGSRARVFVEVTDMDRWQELPTAADAEVTWVNGSVMTLAEAVMSMPWPDGKVFAWVAGEAGAIRPLRRYLRVERGLPAEQVEITGYWKRTGASSFSAAVSPEAVSPAEASSDGAAFVGAAGLVGEDDAHERLHELAEITPGLAIRVAVTLGIVDLVDRGTNTLAALAGATGVEAGSLELLMNYLTGLDVFTVSDGGGYGLSEVGEELLDDGDEYHLEGPASVLEFALLGLAGRAVAGQSLGSLFEREPGLGGPARVAVEDAAIWMVPKLITAYDWSSATAIVAAGHAAGSALNALGREFPHLALTAAALPSALAVLRSQVLDADIAERAELVATSGAIPVRAGATHLLVRLLDWLSDEDAGHLLTEFAQGLPPGADVVVVEEYRPAADDDELEDIEQDLLMRAAFGSGRRSVARLGELLDASGLRVLSSVDIGWSHRVWHATPA
;
A
#
# COMPACT_ATOMS: atom_id res chain seq x y z
N MET A 1 2.62 6.67 -16.93
CA MET A 1 3.39 6.47 -15.70
C MET A 1 3.49 7.79 -14.96
N ARG A 2 3.06 7.78 -13.70
CA ARG A 2 3.15 8.89 -12.77
C ARG A 2 4.33 8.60 -11.85
N THR A 3 5.17 9.59 -11.58
CA THR A 3 6.21 9.48 -10.55
C THR A 3 5.58 9.70 -9.19
N THR A 4 5.91 8.84 -8.24
CA THR A 4 5.49 8.91 -6.83
C THR A 4 6.57 9.56 -6.00
N VAL A 5 6.17 10.46 -5.10
CA VAL A 5 7.02 11.00 -4.03
C VAL A 5 6.36 10.67 -2.71
N THR A 6 7.12 10.07 -1.78
CA THR A 6 6.64 9.71 -0.44
C THR A 6 7.15 10.72 0.60
N PHE A 7 6.33 10.95 1.62
CA PHE A 7 6.64 11.84 2.75
C PHE A 7 6.25 11.13 4.05
N PRO A 8 6.87 11.48 5.20
CA PRO A 8 6.38 11.06 6.51
C PRO A 8 4.88 11.34 6.65
N ILE A 9 4.10 10.35 7.09
CA ILE A 9 2.72 10.61 7.48
C ILE A 9 2.72 11.34 8.83
N VAL A 10 2.12 12.54 8.85
CA VAL A 10 2.11 13.41 10.03
C VAL A 10 0.68 13.61 10.52
N LEU A 11 0.42 13.26 11.79
CA LEU A 11 -0.83 13.52 12.49
C LEU A 11 -0.86 14.98 12.96
N ARG A 12 -1.86 15.74 12.51
CA ARG A 12 -2.02 17.17 12.74
C ARG A 12 -3.34 17.44 13.44
N GLU A 13 -3.29 18.20 14.52
CA GLU A 13 -4.45 18.81 15.15
C GLU A 13 -4.71 20.16 14.46
N LEU A 14 -5.90 20.29 13.87
CA LEU A 14 -6.32 21.47 13.13
C LEU A 14 -7.66 21.98 13.65
N THR A 15 -7.96 23.23 13.34
CA THR A 15 -9.21 23.89 13.72
C THR A 15 -10.03 24.17 12.48
N VAL A 16 -11.33 23.93 12.54
CA VAL A 16 -12.29 24.39 11.54
C VAL A 16 -12.32 25.92 11.56
N LEU A 17 -11.89 26.53 10.46
CA LEU A 17 -11.88 27.99 10.30
C LEU A 17 -13.20 28.48 9.70
N ARG A 18 -13.79 27.68 8.80
CA ARG A 18 -14.99 28.06 8.05
C ARG A 18 -15.75 26.84 7.56
N VAL A 19 -17.07 26.99 7.46
CA VAL A 19 -17.96 26.02 6.82
C VAL A 19 -18.82 26.76 5.79
N ALA A 20 -18.99 26.20 4.60
CA ALA A 20 -19.80 26.76 3.53
C ALA A 20 -20.58 25.67 2.79
N ASP A 21 -21.89 25.85 2.63
CA ASP A 21 -22.70 24.99 1.77
C ASP A 21 -22.50 25.42 0.31
N ILE A 22 -21.86 24.56 -0.49
CA ILE A 22 -21.57 24.83 -1.91
C ILE A 22 -22.83 24.63 -2.74
N ASN A 23 -23.57 23.57 -2.44
CA ASN A 23 -24.91 23.28 -2.92
C ASN A 23 -25.62 22.41 -1.87
N ASP A 24 -26.82 21.90 -2.19
CA ASP A 24 -27.60 21.05 -1.28
C ASP A 24 -26.92 19.69 -0.99
N GLY A 25 -26.06 19.21 -1.88
CA GLY A 25 -25.34 17.94 -1.78
C GLY A 25 -23.89 18.03 -1.31
N THR A 26 -23.31 19.22 -1.19
CA THR A 26 -21.88 19.40 -0.90
C THR A 26 -21.65 20.52 0.11
N ARG A 27 -20.94 20.21 1.19
CA ARG A 27 -20.49 21.18 2.20
C ARG A 27 -18.96 21.23 2.21
N ARG A 28 -18.40 22.43 2.11
CA ARG A 28 -16.97 22.69 2.24
C ARG A 28 -16.62 23.05 3.66
N VAL A 29 -15.57 22.42 4.19
CA VAL A 29 -14.96 22.76 5.47
C VAL A 29 -13.53 23.22 5.21
N THR A 30 -13.23 24.46 5.62
CA THR A 30 -11.87 25.00 5.62
C THR A 30 -11.26 24.77 7.00
N ILE A 31 -10.15 24.05 7.06
CA ILE A 31 -9.41 23.76 8.29
C ILE A 31 -8.04 24.42 8.24
N GLY A 32 -7.49 24.76 9.41
CA GLY A 32 -6.17 25.34 9.48
C GLY A 32 -5.61 25.39 10.90
N GLY A 33 -4.36 25.82 11.00
CA GLY A 33 -3.65 25.90 12.27
C GLY A 33 -2.12 25.89 12.09
N PRO A 34 -1.35 26.15 13.17
CA PRO A 34 0.10 26.18 13.11
C PRO A 34 0.73 24.86 12.63
N GLN A 35 0.06 23.74 12.91
CA GLN A 35 0.52 22.41 12.51
C GLN A 35 0.39 22.14 11.00
N LEU A 36 -0.10 23.07 10.17
CA LEU A 36 0.10 22.98 8.71
C LEU A 36 1.55 23.31 8.31
N GLY A 37 2.25 24.12 9.12
CA GLY A 37 3.69 24.34 9.00
C GLY A 37 4.50 23.20 9.62
N ALA A 38 5.82 23.34 9.58
CA ALA A 38 6.70 22.46 10.34
C ALA A 38 6.54 22.73 11.84
N PHE A 39 6.54 21.67 12.65
CA PHE A 39 6.36 21.77 14.09
C PHE A 39 7.11 20.66 14.82
N HIS A 40 7.32 20.85 16.12
CA HIS A 40 7.96 19.87 16.99
C HIS A 40 6.94 19.29 17.97
N ARG A 41 6.87 17.96 18.08
CA ARG A 41 6.00 17.25 19.04
C ARG A 41 6.68 15.96 19.48
N ASP A 42 6.67 15.70 20.78
CA ASP A 42 7.20 14.46 21.39
C ASP A 42 8.64 14.11 20.98
N GLY A 43 9.51 15.13 20.84
CA GLY A 43 10.90 14.93 20.43
C GLY A 43 11.11 14.74 18.93
N LEU A 44 10.04 14.82 18.12
CA LEU A 44 10.07 14.65 16.67
C LEU A 44 9.92 16.00 15.96
N ASP A 45 10.80 16.26 14.99
CA ASP A 45 10.68 17.36 14.05
C ASP A 45 9.82 16.94 12.86
N LEU A 46 8.59 17.45 12.81
CA LEU A 46 7.57 17.08 11.84
C LEU A 46 7.51 18.13 10.72
N PRO A 47 7.59 17.71 9.44
CA PRO A 47 7.64 18.64 8.32
C PRO A 47 6.30 19.37 8.12
N ALA A 48 6.34 20.46 7.35
CA ALA A 48 5.13 21.12 6.87
C ALA A 48 4.29 20.20 5.97
N LEU A 49 2.98 20.46 5.88
CA LEU A 49 2.09 19.73 4.99
C LEU A 49 2.54 19.95 3.53
N ARG A 50 2.74 18.84 2.81
CA ARG A 50 2.89 18.82 1.36
C ARG A 50 1.72 18.07 0.77
N SER A 51 1.19 18.59 -0.33
CA SER A 51 0.21 17.90 -1.15
C SER A 51 0.44 18.36 -2.58
N GLU A 52 1.07 17.51 -3.38
CA GLU A 52 1.53 17.83 -4.73
C GLU A 52 0.70 17.13 -5.80
N GLY A 53 0.01 16.04 -5.45
CA GLY A 53 -0.87 15.30 -6.35
C GLY A 53 -2.29 15.87 -6.35
N PHE A 54 -2.95 15.81 -7.50
CA PHE A 54 -4.33 16.28 -7.64
C PHE A 54 -5.33 15.39 -6.90
N ASP A 55 -4.99 14.11 -6.71
CA ASP A 55 -5.77 13.05 -6.08
C ASP A 55 -5.12 12.55 -4.77
N ASP A 56 -4.24 13.37 -4.16
CA ASP A 56 -3.75 13.13 -2.81
C ASP A 56 -4.92 12.94 -1.85
N HIS A 57 -4.76 12.08 -0.86
CA HIS A 57 -5.74 11.91 0.21
C HIS A 57 -5.11 12.12 1.59
N VAL A 58 -5.92 12.68 2.49
CA VAL A 58 -5.63 12.80 3.91
C VAL A 58 -6.65 11.99 4.71
N LYS A 59 -6.22 11.38 5.81
CA LYS A 59 -7.12 10.73 6.77
C LYS A 59 -7.64 11.75 7.75
N LEU A 60 -8.95 11.90 7.85
CA LEU A 60 -9.61 12.62 8.94
C LEU A 60 -10.08 11.63 10.01
N PHE A 61 -9.90 11.97 11.28
CA PHE A 61 -10.30 11.13 12.41
C PHE A 61 -11.53 11.72 13.10
N PHE A 62 -12.51 10.85 13.39
CA PHE A 62 -13.81 11.23 13.95
C PHE A 62 -14.05 10.51 15.28
N ALA A 63 -14.77 11.17 16.19
CA ALA A 63 -15.22 10.55 17.42
C ALA A 63 -16.30 9.49 17.14
N ALA A 64 -16.32 8.44 17.96
CA ALA A 64 -17.43 7.49 17.96
C ALA A 64 -18.73 8.18 18.42
N PRO A 65 -19.92 7.72 17.99
CA PRO A 65 -21.18 8.28 18.49
C PRO A 65 -21.24 8.28 20.02
N GLY A 66 -21.37 9.46 20.61
CA GLY A 66 -21.42 9.66 22.07
C GLY A 66 -20.08 9.83 22.77
N ALA A 67 -18.95 9.77 22.04
CA ALA A 67 -17.63 10.14 22.54
C ALA A 67 -17.30 11.60 22.22
N ASP A 68 -16.58 12.27 23.12
CA ASP A 68 -16.17 13.67 22.94
C ASP A 68 -14.90 13.79 22.07
N GLU A 69 -14.02 12.79 22.11
CA GLU A 69 -12.73 12.79 21.39
C GLU A 69 -12.57 11.56 20.48
N PRO A 70 -11.87 11.68 19.34
CA PRO A 70 -11.52 10.55 18.50
C PRO A 70 -10.43 9.68 19.15
N VAL A 71 -10.47 8.38 18.87
CA VAL A 71 -9.30 7.51 19.06
C VAL A 71 -8.28 7.86 17.98
N LEU A 72 -7.04 8.12 18.36
CA LEU A 72 -5.97 8.56 17.47
C LEU A 72 -4.79 7.58 17.49
N PRO A 73 -4.09 7.41 16.36
CA PRO A 73 -2.81 6.74 16.35
C PRO A 73 -1.72 7.61 17.00
N ARG A 74 -0.63 6.96 17.41
CA ARG A 74 0.56 7.66 17.91
C ARG A 74 1.44 8.09 16.74
N GLN A 75 2.06 9.26 16.85
CA GLN A 75 3.03 9.72 15.85
C GLN A 75 4.38 9.00 16.03
N ALA A 76 4.85 8.32 14.98
CA ALA A 76 6.23 7.87 14.84
C ALA A 76 7.00 8.74 13.82
N ILE A 77 8.29 8.48 13.60
CA ILE A 77 9.17 9.33 12.76
C ILE A 77 8.65 9.48 11.32
N ALA A 78 8.14 8.40 10.74
CA ALA A 78 7.62 8.40 9.37
C ALA A 78 6.32 7.63 9.18
N SER A 79 5.82 6.99 10.23
CA SER A 79 4.61 6.17 10.29
C SER A 79 3.68 6.66 11.40
N LEU A 80 2.53 6.01 11.50
CA LEU A 80 1.60 6.13 12.61
C LEU A 80 1.45 4.76 13.25
N ASP A 81 1.57 4.69 14.57
CA ASP A 81 1.39 3.45 15.31
C ASP A 81 -0.08 3.34 15.71
N TRP A 82 -0.73 2.26 15.32
CA TRP A 82 -2.18 2.13 15.45
C TRP A 82 -2.55 1.49 16.78
N PRO A 83 -3.55 2.02 17.50
CA PRO A 83 -3.92 1.48 18.80
C PRO A 83 -4.56 0.09 18.66
N ALA A 84 -3.97 -0.91 19.34
CA ALA A 84 -4.45 -2.29 19.33
C ALA A 84 -5.82 -2.46 20.01
N ASP A 85 -6.07 -1.70 21.08
CA ASP A 85 -7.27 -1.87 21.93
C ASP A 85 -8.52 -1.13 21.40
N ALA A 86 -8.37 -0.23 20.43
CA ALA A 86 -9.49 0.53 19.87
C ALA A 86 -9.18 1.03 18.46
N ARG A 87 -10.02 0.70 17.48
CA ARG A 87 -9.81 1.11 16.08
C ARG A 87 -10.24 2.57 15.87
N PRO A 88 -9.36 3.47 15.37
CA PRO A 88 -9.74 4.82 14.98
C PRO A 88 -10.83 4.83 13.90
N ILE A 89 -11.82 5.72 14.04
CA ILE A 89 -12.78 6.00 12.97
C ILE A 89 -12.15 7.04 12.05
N ALA A 90 -11.54 6.58 10.95
CA ALA A 90 -10.92 7.44 9.97
C ALA A 90 -11.62 7.38 8.60
N LYS A 91 -11.60 8.49 7.86
CA LYS A 91 -12.03 8.54 6.46
C LYS A 91 -11.04 9.33 5.62
N ASP A 92 -10.78 8.83 4.42
CA ASP A 92 -9.92 9.47 3.43
C ASP A 92 -10.69 10.59 2.72
N TYR A 93 -10.05 11.75 2.58
CA TYR A 93 -10.58 12.92 1.88
C TYR A 93 -9.52 13.50 0.96
N THR A 94 -9.93 13.92 -0.24
CA THR A 94 -9.05 14.66 -1.16
C THR A 94 -9.02 16.15 -0.79
N PRO A 95 -7.83 16.73 -0.50
CA PRO A 95 -7.68 18.17 -0.36
C PRO A 95 -8.01 18.92 -1.65
N HIS A 96 -9.11 19.67 -1.65
CA HIS A 96 -9.54 20.51 -2.78
C HIS A 96 -8.54 21.64 -3.05
N ARG A 97 -8.06 22.27 -1.98
CA ARG A 97 -7.10 23.37 -2.00
C ARG A 97 -6.22 23.28 -0.76
N VAL A 98 -4.91 23.38 -0.96
CA VAL A 98 -3.93 23.43 0.11
C VAL A 98 -3.13 24.71 -0.02
N THR A 99 -3.00 25.44 1.08
CA THR A 99 -2.13 26.61 1.22
C THR A 99 -1.27 26.45 2.46
N ALA A 100 -0.36 27.40 2.71
CA ALA A 100 0.48 27.36 3.91
C ALA A 100 -0.32 27.45 5.24
N SER A 101 -1.57 27.91 5.21
CA SER A 101 -2.37 28.18 6.41
C SER A 101 -3.78 27.58 6.41
N GLU A 102 -4.26 27.09 5.27
CA GLU A 102 -5.62 26.56 5.10
C GLU A 102 -5.63 25.34 4.19
N VAL A 103 -6.48 24.38 4.53
CA VAL A 103 -6.88 23.25 3.68
C VAL A 103 -8.40 23.28 3.52
N ASP A 104 -8.88 23.22 2.28
CA ASP A 104 -10.30 23.10 1.97
C ASP A 104 -10.63 21.63 1.66
N LEU A 105 -11.67 21.10 2.30
CA LEU A 105 -12.17 19.73 2.12
C LEU A 105 -13.67 19.79 1.80
N ASP A 106 -14.08 19.07 0.76
CA ASP A 106 -15.48 18.97 0.37
C ASP A 106 -16.08 17.65 0.89
N PHE A 107 -17.20 17.76 1.59
CA PHE A 107 -17.99 16.66 2.13
C PHE A 107 -19.27 16.52 1.32
N VAL A 108 -19.43 15.37 0.66
CA VAL A 108 -20.66 15.06 -0.06
C VAL A 108 -21.68 14.49 0.93
N ARG A 109 -22.88 15.07 0.90
CA ARG A 109 -23.94 14.90 1.91
C ARG A 109 -24.88 13.73 1.58
N HIS A 110 -24.33 12.59 1.15
CA HIS A 110 -25.12 11.39 0.89
C HIS A 110 -24.85 10.30 1.95
N GLY A 111 -25.91 9.90 2.65
CA GLY A 111 -25.91 8.76 3.55
C GLY A 111 -25.71 9.10 5.04
N THR A 112 -25.59 8.04 5.82
CA THR A 112 -25.41 8.08 7.28
C THR A 112 -24.02 7.55 7.62
N GLY A 113 -23.21 8.34 8.31
CA GLY A 113 -21.88 7.90 8.73
C GLY A 113 -21.14 8.95 9.53
N PRO A 114 -20.09 8.59 10.29
CA PRO A 114 -19.42 9.49 11.23
C PRO A 114 -18.95 10.79 10.60
N ALA A 115 -18.35 10.71 9.41
CA ALA A 115 -17.89 11.89 8.66
C ALA A 115 -19.03 12.78 8.17
N ALA A 116 -20.10 12.19 7.61
CA ALA A 116 -21.26 12.95 7.16
C ALA A 116 -21.96 13.64 8.34
N SER A 117 -22.19 12.90 9.43
CA SER A 117 -22.77 13.45 10.67
C SER A 117 -21.92 14.58 11.25
N TRP A 118 -20.60 14.42 11.28
CA TRP A 118 -19.68 15.46 11.74
C TRP A 118 -19.76 16.70 10.85
N ALA A 119 -19.74 16.54 9.52
CA ALA A 119 -19.81 17.66 8.58
C ALA A 119 -21.14 18.45 8.69
N GLU A 120 -22.24 17.78 9.03
CA GLU A 120 -23.54 18.44 9.27
C GLU A 120 -23.51 19.36 10.50
N SER A 121 -22.80 18.95 11.57
CA SER A 121 -22.70 19.71 12.81
C SER A 121 -21.48 20.63 12.90
N ALA A 122 -20.50 20.48 12.01
CA ALA A 122 -19.22 21.18 12.08
C ALA A 122 -19.41 22.71 12.08
N ALA A 123 -18.69 23.37 12.98
CA ALA A 123 -18.70 24.81 13.18
C ALA A 123 -17.28 25.37 13.28
N ALA A 124 -17.14 26.66 13.00
CA ALA A 124 -15.86 27.34 13.19
C ALA A 124 -15.45 27.29 14.65
N GLY A 125 -14.21 26.86 14.91
CA GLY A 125 -13.67 26.61 16.25
C GLY A 125 -13.57 25.13 16.63
N ASP A 126 -14.24 24.23 15.91
CA ASP A 126 -14.16 22.79 16.19
C ASP A 126 -12.76 22.24 15.87
N THR A 127 -12.31 21.29 16.69
CA THR A 127 -11.05 20.56 16.45
C THR A 127 -11.29 19.39 15.51
N ILE A 128 -10.35 19.16 14.59
CA ILE A 128 -10.32 17.99 13.72
C ILE A 128 -8.89 17.50 13.56
N TRP A 129 -8.72 16.18 13.58
CA TRP A 129 -7.43 15.55 13.40
C TRP A 129 -7.28 15.05 11.97
N MET A 130 -6.12 15.33 11.37
CA MET A 130 -5.80 15.00 9.99
C MET A 130 -4.43 14.32 9.92
N ALA A 131 -4.30 13.24 9.17
CA ALA A 131 -3.01 12.62 8.85
C ALA A 131 -2.75 12.54 7.34
N GLY A 132 -1.50 12.80 6.95
CA GLY A 132 -1.03 12.69 5.56
C GLY A 132 -1.06 14.01 4.78
N PRO A 133 -0.99 13.94 3.43
CA PRO A 133 -0.85 12.71 2.64
C PRO A 133 0.50 12.02 2.88
N LYS A 134 0.54 10.68 2.77
CA LYS A 134 1.78 9.89 2.90
C LYS A 134 2.60 9.83 1.61
N MET A 135 1.95 10.12 0.49
CA MET A 135 2.53 10.12 -0.84
C MET A 135 1.75 11.07 -1.75
N SER A 136 2.44 11.58 -2.75
CA SER A 136 1.85 12.31 -3.87
C SER A 136 2.31 11.72 -5.18
N GLN A 137 1.41 11.69 -6.15
CA GLN A 137 1.72 11.25 -7.51
C GLN A 137 1.64 12.43 -8.48
N SER A 138 2.69 12.60 -9.28
CA SER A 138 2.74 13.62 -10.35
C SER A 138 1.64 13.43 -11.40
N HIS A 139 1.38 14.45 -12.22
CA HIS A 139 0.47 14.29 -13.35
C HIS A 139 0.98 13.23 -14.35
N PRO A 140 0.08 12.53 -15.06
CA PRO A 140 0.49 11.55 -16.05
C PRO A 140 1.30 12.21 -17.17
N ALA A 141 2.50 11.68 -17.43
CA ALA A 141 3.38 12.14 -18.49
C ALA A 141 3.24 11.30 -19.77
N GLY A 142 3.32 11.96 -20.92
CA GLY A 142 3.38 11.32 -22.23
C GLY A 142 2.09 10.61 -22.65
N ALA A 143 0.93 11.08 -22.20
CA ALA A 143 -0.37 10.72 -22.75
C ALA A 143 -0.82 11.81 -23.74
N ASP A 144 -1.39 11.40 -24.87
CA ASP A 144 -1.97 12.31 -25.87
C ASP A 144 -3.36 12.81 -25.42
N TRP A 145 -4.04 11.99 -24.61
CA TRP A 145 -5.38 12.25 -24.08
C TRP A 145 -5.52 11.81 -22.63
N ILE A 146 -6.24 12.62 -21.87
CA ILE A 146 -6.75 12.26 -20.55
C ILE A 146 -8.23 11.91 -20.67
N VAL A 147 -8.63 10.77 -20.11
CA VAL A 147 -10.04 10.41 -19.91
C VAL A 147 -10.25 10.32 -18.40
N ALA A 148 -11.03 11.24 -17.85
CA ALA A 148 -11.33 11.26 -16.43
C ALA A 148 -12.82 11.05 -16.18
N ALA A 149 -13.20 10.29 -15.17
CA ALA A 149 -14.59 10.08 -14.81
C ALA A 149 -14.77 10.02 -13.29
N GLY A 150 -15.84 10.60 -12.77
CA GLY A 150 -16.19 10.36 -11.38
C GLY A 150 -17.53 10.92 -10.95
N ASP A 151 -17.95 10.57 -9.75
CA ASP A 151 -19.16 11.13 -9.13
C ASP A 151 -18.85 12.41 -8.33
N GLU A 152 -19.84 12.91 -7.57
CA GLU A 152 -19.71 14.09 -6.72
C GLU A 152 -18.52 14.01 -5.74
N THR A 153 -18.10 12.82 -5.31
CA THR A 153 -16.97 12.63 -4.38
C THR A 153 -15.61 12.80 -5.06
N ALA A 154 -15.54 12.63 -6.39
CA ALA A 154 -14.32 12.82 -7.18
C ALA A 154 -14.11 14.29 -7.61
N LEU A 155 -15.12 15.15 -7.45
CA LEU A 155 -15.06 16.56 -7.85
C LEU A 155 -13.87 17.34 -7.27
N PRO A 156 -13.45 17.16 -6.01
CA PRO A 156 -12.27 17.83 -5.46
C PRO A 156 -11.01 17.53 -6.26
N ALA A 157 -10.77 16.25 -6.57
CA ALA A 157 -9.63 15.79 -7.36
C ALA A 157 -9.70 16.32 -8.80
N LEU A 158 -10.85 16.12 -9.47
CA LEU A 158 -11.06 16.54 -10.86
C LEU A 158 -10.88 18.04 -11.04
N ARG A 159 -11.46 18.84 -10.14
CA ARG A 159 -11.36 20.30 -10.21
C ARG A 159 -9.93 20.77 -9.95
N ARG A 160 -9.24 20.17 -8.98
CA ARG A 160 -7.82 20.47 -8.71
C ARG A 160 -6.97 20.14 -9.93
N TRP A 161 -7.18 18.96 -10.51
CA TRP A 161 -6.44 18.50 -11.68
C TRP A 161 -6.65 19.40 -12.89
N LEU A 162 -7.91 19.70 -13.23
CA LEU A 162 -8.27 20.56 -14.36
C LEU A 162 -7.68 21.97 -14.25
N ARG A 163 -7.58 22.51 -13.03
CA ARG A 163 -6.94 23.80 -12.75
C ARG A 163 -5.43 23.77 -12.97
N GLU A 164 -4.80 22.64 -12.65
CA GLU A 164 -3.34 22.44 -12.72
C GLU A 164 -2.88 21.94 -14.10
N MET A 165 -3.79 21.40 -14.91
CA MET A 165 -3.48 20.89 -16.25
C MET A 165 -2.85 21.98 -17.16
N PRO A 166 -1.73 21.67 -17.83
CA PRO A 166 -1.12 22.59 -18.79
C PRO A 166 -2.05 22.93 -19.96
N ALA A 167 -1.92 24.15 -20.48
CA ALA A 167 -2.63 24.56 -21.67
C ALA A 167 -2.29 23.66 -22.87
N GLY A 168 -3.32 23.30 -23.66
CA GLY A 168 -3.19 22.37 -24.79
C GLY A 168 -3.22 20.88 -24.41
N SER A 169 -3.28 20.54 -23.11
CA SER A 169 -3.60 19.16 -22.70
C SER A 169 -5.01 18.83 -23.15
N ARG A 170 -5.22 17.64 -23.73
CA ARG A 170 -6.53 17.24 -24.24
C ARG A 170 -7.19 16.32 -23.22
N ALA A 171 -8.38 16.70 -22.75
CA ALA A 171 -9.08 15.93 -21.74
C ALA A 171 -10.56 15.72 -22.09
N ARG A 172 -11.09 14.56 -21.74
CA ARG A 172 -12.52 14.29 -21.69
C ARG A 172 -12.89 13.89 -20.28
N VAL A 173 -13.75 14.68 -19.65
CA VAL A 173 -14.09 14.53 -18.24
C VAL A 173 -15.58 14.27 -18.11
N PHE A 174 -15.94 13.21 -17.41
CA PHE A 174 -17.32 12.85 -17.12
C PHE A 174 -17.56 13.02 -15.62
N VAL A 175 -18.59 13.78 -15.26
CA VAL A 175 -18.94 14.00 -13.85
C VAL A 175 -20.38 13.60 -13.61
N GLU A 176 -20.60 12.55 -12.84
CA GLU A 176 -21.92 12.15 -12.39
C GLU A 176 -22.37 12.99 -11.20
N VAL A 177 -23.58 13.53 -11.30
CA VAL A 177 -24.27 14.23 -10.22
C VAL A 177 -25.65 13.63 -10.02
N THR A 178 -26.10 13.61 -8.76
CA THR A 178 -27.45 13.14 -8.42
C THR A 178 -28.53 14.05 -9.02
N ASP A 179 -28.27 15.36 -8.99
CA ASP A 179 -29.12 16.41 -9.58
C ASP A 179 -28.25 17.37 -10.40
N MET A 180 -28.72 17.79 -11.57
CA MET A 180 -28.00 18.69 -12.46
C MET A 180 -27.81 20.08 -11.88
N ASP A 181 -28.62 20.50 -10.91
CA ASP A 181 -28.42 21.76 -10.19
C ASP A 181 -27.19 21.74 -9.27
N ARG A 182 -26.59 20.56 -9.04
CA ARG A 182 -25.34 20.39 -8.28
C ARG A 182 -24.08 20.54 -9.10
N TRP A 183 -24.20 20.89 -10.38
CA TRP A 183 -23.05 21.20 -11.21
C TRP A 183 -22.19 22.29 -10.57
N GLN A 184 -20.90 22.25 -10.87
CA GLN A 184 -19.93 23.17 -10.30
C GLN A 184 -18.99 23.69 -11.39
N GLU A 185 -18.52 24.93 -11.28
CA GLU A 185 -17.52 25.43 -12.22
C GLU A 185 -16.20 24.66 -12.07
N LEU A 186 -15.70 24.11 -13.18
CA LEU A 186 -14.41 23.42 -13.26
C LEU A 186 -13.43 24.28 -14.09
N PRO A 187 -12.67 25.20 -13.47
CA PRO A 187 -11.75 26.06 -14.20
C PRO A 187 -10.62 25.23 -14.80
N THR A 188 -10.27 25.52 -16.05
CA THR A 188 -9.18 24.85 -16.75
C THR A 188 -8.56 25.71 -17.85
N ALA A 189 -7.26 25.54 -18.06
CA ALA A 189 -6.54 26.06 -19.23
C ALA A 189 -6.36 25.00 -20.34
N ALA A 190 -6.74 23.75 -20.06
CA ALA A 190 -6.64 22.63 -20.98
C ALA A 190 -7.73 22.66 -22.06
N ASP A 191 -7.52 21.93 -23.14
CA ASP A 191 -8.55 21.64 -24.14
C ASP A 191 -9.45 20.51 -23.61
N ALA A 192 -10.19 20.80 -22.55
CA ALA A 192 -11.01 19.85 -21.81
C ALA A 192 -12.49 19.93 -22.22
N GLU A 193 -13.08 18.79 -22.55
CA GLU A 193 -14.52 18.63 -22.73
C GLU A 193 -15.11 18.00 -21.47
N VAL A 194 -15.92 18.77 -20.72
CA VAL A 194 -16.58 18.30 -19.50
C VAL A 194 -18.03 17.95 -19.81
N THR A 195 -18.39 16.69 -19.58
CA THR A 195 -19.75 16.15 -19.70
C THR A 195 -20.32 15.89 -18.31
N TRP A 196 -21.38 16.62 -17.96
CA TRP A 196 -22.15 16.37 -16.75
C TRP A 196 -23.19 15.28 -17.01
N VAL A 197 -23.17 14.23 -16.18
CA VAL A 197 -24.02 13.05 -16.29
C VAL A 197 -25.06 13.11 -15.17
N ASN A 198 -26.34 13.05 -15.55
CA ASN A 198 -27.41 12.90 -14.56
C ASN A 198 -27.55 11.42 -14.21
N GLY A 199 -27.13 11.04 -13.00
CA GLY A 199 -27.15 9.65 -12.53
C GLY A 199 -28.55 9.01 -12.47
N SER A 200 -29.62 9.82 -12.54
CA SER A 200 -31.00 9.32 -12.63
C SER A 200 -31.42 8.93 -14.06
N VAL A 201 -30.64 9.30 -15.07
CA VAL A 201 -30.97 9.07 -16.50
C VAL A 201 -30.01 8.08 -17.14
N MET A 202 -28.72 8.20 -16.83
CA MET A 202 -27.65 7.39 -17.39
C MET A 202 -26.56 7.26 -16.34
N THR A 203 -25.98 6.07 -16.22
CA THR A 203 -24.85 5.84 -15.32
C THR A 203 -23.57 6.47 -15.87
N LEU A 204 -22.65 6.84 -14.98
CA LEU A 204 -21.31 7.30 -15.37
C LEU A 204 -20.62 6.31 -16.33
N ALA A 205 -20.78 5.02 -16.08
CA ALA A 205 -20.22 3.96 -16.90
C ALA A 205 -20.73 4.01 -18.35
N GLU A 206 -22.04 4.10 -18.53
CA GLU A 206 -22.67 4.20 -19.85
C GLU A 206 -22.22 5.46 -20.59
N ALA A 207 -22.12 6.59 -19.90
CA ALA A 207 -21.68 7.86 -20.50
C ALA A 207 -20.26 7.73 -21.08
N VAL A 208 -19.31 7.21 -20.29
CA VAL A 208 -17.93 7.00 -20.73
C VAL A 208 -17.84 5.96 -21.85
N MET A 209 -18.62 4.87 -21.79
CA MET A 209 -18.62 3.83 -22.82
C MET A 209 -19.22 4.31 -24.15
N SER A 210 -20.11 5.31 -24.12
CA SER A 210 -20.76 5.87 -25.30
C SER A 210 -19.88 6.86 -26.08
N MET A 211 -18.79 7.36 -25.48
CA MET A 211 -17.96 8.37 -26.13
C MET A 211 -17.16 7.77 -27.31
N PRO A 212 -16.92 8.53 -28.39
CA PRO A 212 -15.99 8.10 -29.44
C PRO A 212 -14.57 8.00 -28.87
N TRP A 213 -14.00 6.80 -28.73
CA TRP A 213 -12.68 6.64 -28.12
C TRP A 213 -11.60 7.46 -28.88
N PRO A 214 -10.77 8.26 -28.19
CA PRO A 214 -9.77 9.08 -28.87
C PRO A 214 -8.62 8.23 -29.42
N ASP A 215 -8.12 8.61 -30.61
CA ASP A 215 -6.88 8.05 -31.17
C ASP A 215 -5.65 8.60 -30.42
N GLY A 216 -4.68 7.73 -30.16
CA GLY A 216 -3.43 8.06 -29.45
C GLY A 216 -3.31 7.34 -28.11
N LYS A 217 -2.28 7.71 -27.35
CA LYS A 217 -2.03 7.15 -26.02
C LYS A 217 -2.93 7.82 -24.98
N VAL A 218 -3.77 7.03 -24.33
CA VAL A 218 -4.74 7.52 -23.33
C VAL A 218 -4.24 7.21 -21.93
N PHE A 219 -4.40 8.16 -21.01
CA PHE A 219 -4.38 7.89 -19.58
C PHE A 219 -5.80 8.04 -19.04
N ALA A 220 -6.28 7.02 -18.32
CA ALA A 220 -7.62 6.98 -17.75
C ALA A 220 -7.55 7.07 -16.22
N TRP A 221 -8.36 7.96 -15.64
CA TRP A 221 -8.51 8.11 -14.20
C TRP A 221 -9.99 8.07 -13.83
N VAL A 222 -10.39 7.21 -12.90
CA VAL A 222 -11.78 7.05 -12.49
C VAL A 222 -11.88 7.00 -10.97
N ALA A 223 -12.78 7.77 -10.38
CA ALA A 223 -13.06 7.68 -8.95
C ALA A 223 -14.54 7.87 -8.64
N GLY A 224 -15.08 7.12 -7.69
CA GLY A 224 -16.48 7.25 -7.29
C GLY A 224 -16.98 6.05 -6.49
N GLU A 225 -18.29 5.80 -6.54
CA GLU A 225 -18.90 4.64 -5.89
C GLU A 225 -18.36 3.33 -6.49
N ALA A 226 -17.80 2.47 -5.64
CA ALA A 226 -17.04 1.28 -6.04
C ALA A 226 -17.82 0.36 -7.00
N GLY A 227 -19.11 0.11 -6.73
CA GLY A 227 -19.97 -0.69 -7.59
C GLY A 227 -20.28 -0.04 -8.93
N ALA A 228 -20.55 1.27 -8.94
CA ALA A 228 -20.92 2.04 -10.13
C ALA A 228 -19.76 2.18 -11.13
N ILE A 229 -18.51 2.25 -10.66
CA ILE A 229 -17.33 2.39 -11.52
C ILE A 229 -16.75 1.04 -11.97
N ARG A 230 -17.19 -0.09 -11.36
CA ARG A 230 -16.70 -1.44 -11.70
C ARG A 230 -16.76 -1.76 -13.20
N PRO A 231 -17.84 -1.45 -13.96
CA PRO A 231 -17.87 -1.71 -15.40
C PRO A 231 -16.78 -0.99 -16.19
N LEU A 232 -16.32 0.19 -15.72
CA LEU A 232 -15.26 0.96 -16.37
C LEU A 232 -13.90 0.29 -16.26
N ARG A 233 -13.65 -0.47 -15.19
CA ARG A 233 -12.41 -1.26 -15.03
C ARG A 233 -12.26 -2.27 -16.15
N ARG A 234 -13.30 -3.06 -16.41
CA ARG A 234 -13.32 -4.03 -17.51
C ARG A 234 -13.17 -3.33 -18.86
N TYR A 235 -13.94 -2.28 -19.11
CA TYR A 235 -13.92 -1.57 -20.39
C TYR A 235 -12.54 -0.97 -20.71
N LEU A 236 -11.90 -0.31 -19.74
CA LEU A 236 -10.61 0.37 -19.95
C LEU A 236 -9.45 -0.61 -20.11
N ARG A 237 -9.34 -1.62 -19.24
CA ARG A 237 -8.22 -2.58 -19.28
C ARG A 237 -8.38 -3.64 -20.36
N VAL A 238 -9.59 -4.15 -20.57
CA VAL A 238 -9.83 -5.30 -21.47
C VAL A 238 -10.26 -4.83 -22.85
N GLU A 239 -11.35 -4.06 -22.95
CA GLU A 239 -11.93 -3.70 -24.25
C GLU A 239 -11.11 -2.63 -24.97
N ARG A 240 -10.53 -1.68 -24.23
CA ARG A 240 -9.60 -0.67 -24.76
C ARG A 240 -8.13 -1.05 -24.66
N GLY A 241 -7.81 -2.15 -23.97
CA GLY A 241 -6.46 -2.71 -23.91
C GLY A 241 -5.44 -1.79 -23.24
N LEU A 242 -5.88 -0.90 -22.34
CA LEU A 242 -4.95 -0.01 -21.65
C LEU A 242 -4.12 -0.80 -20.63
N PRO A 243 -2.79 -0.62 -20.62
CA PRO A 243 -1.93 -1.24 -19.63
C PRO A 243 -2.14 -0.61 -18.23
N ALA A 244 -1.72 -1.30 -17.18
CA ALA A 244 -1.98 -0.90 -15.79
C ALA A 244 -1.46 0.51 -15.48
N GLU A 245 -0.32 0.91 -16.03
CA GLU A 245 0.32 2.22 -15.79
C GLU A 245 -0.38 3.38 -16.52
N GLN A 246 -1.45 3.09 -17.26
CA GLN A 246 -2.31 4.04 -17.97
C GLN A 246 -3.74 4.09 -17.43
N VAL A 247 -4.08 3.30 -16.40
CA VAL A 247 -5.43 3.23 -15.85
C VAL A 247 -5.37 3.27 -14.33
N GLU A 248 -6.04 4.25 -13.74
CA GLU A 248 -6.25 4.35 -12.30
C GLU A 248 -7.74 4.41 -12.02
N ILE A 249 -8.23 3.48 -11.19
CA ILE A 249 -9.64 3.38 -10.84
C ILE A 249 -9.75 3.13 -9.34
N THR A 250 -10.33 4.08 -8.61
CA THR A 250 -10.38 4.03 -7.15
C THR A 250 -11.81 4.18 -6.65
N GLY A 251 -12.29 3.21 -5.87
CA GLY A 251 -13.55 3.32 -5.15
C GLY A 251 -13.41 4.29 -3.97
N TYR A 252 -13.96 5.50 -4.07
CA TYR A 252 -13.87 6.50 -3.00
C TYR A 252 -14.86 6.20 -1.86
N TRP A 253 -15.97 5.57 -2.20
CA TRP A 253 -16.99 5.16 -1.26
C TRP A 253 -17.76 3.97 -1.82
N LYS A 254 -18.58 3.36 -0.98
CA LYS A 254 -19.44 2.24 -1.37
C LYS A 254 -20.82 2.47 -0.78
N ARG A 255 -21.86 2.19 -1.56
CA ARG A 255 -23.23 2.24 -1.06
C ARG A 255 -23.45 1.01 -0.18
N THR A 256 -23.59 1.21 1.13
CA THR A 256 -24.07 0.15 2.01
C THR A 256 -25.55 -0.09 1.69
N GLY A 257 -25.87 -1.28 1.18
CA GLY A 257 -27.26 -1.71 1.08
C GLY A 257 -27.91 -1.65 2.47
N ALA A 258 -29.21 -1.36 2.54
CA ALA A 258 -29.98 -1.46 3.77
C ALA A 258 -30.06 -2.93 4.22
N SER A 259 -28.96 -3.48 4.72
CA SER A 259 -28.95 -4.64 5.60
C SER A 259 -29.31 -4.12 6.97
N SER A 260 -30.49 -4.50 7.43
CA SER A 260 -30.99 -4.22 8.77
C SER A 260 -30.11 -4.93 9.80
N PHE A 261 -29.04 -4.28 10.24
CA PHE A 261 -28.45 -4.52 11.55
C PHE A 261 -28.52 -3.23 12.36
N SER A 262 -29.75 -2.88 12.71
CA SER A 262 -30.04 -2.11 13.92
C SER A 262 -30.85 -3.02 14.82
N ALA A 263 -30.22 -3.53 15.86
CA ALA A 263 -30.93 -3.98 17.05
C ALA A 263 -30.08 -3.63 18.26
N ALA A 264 -30.34 -2.44 18.80
CA ALA A 264 -30.13 -2.20 20.22
C ALA A 264 -30.98 -3.22 20.98
N VAL A 265 -30.35 -4.22 21.59
CA VAL A 265 -31.04 -5.15 22.49
C VAL A 265 -31.01 -4.54 23.88
N SER A 266 -32.18 -4.16 24.36
CA SER A 266 -32.42 -3.83 25.78
C SER A 266 -32.46 -5.13 26.60
N PRO A 267 -31.92 -5.18 27.82
CA PRO A 267 -31.81 -6.42 28.57
C PRO A 267 -33.07 -6.68 29.40
N GLU A 268 -33.90 -7.65 29.02
CA GLU A 268 -34.86 -8.27 29.94
C GLU A 268 -34.85 -9.80 29.83
N ALA A 269 -34.93 -10.42 31.01
CA ALA A 269 -34.60 -11.79 31.38
C ALA A 269 -35.30 -12.91 30.59
N VAL A 270 -34.55 -13.98 30.27
CA VAL A 270 -35.09 -15.30 29.95
C VAL A 270 -34.36 -16.39 30.76
N SER A 271 -35.17 -17.25 31.37
CA SER A 271 -34.81 -18.41 32.21
C SER A 271 -34.39 -19.62 31.35
N PRO A 272 -33.53 -20.55 31.84
CA PRO A 272 -32.95 -21.59 31.00
C PRO A 272 -33.85 -22.82 30.92
N ALA A 273 -34.25 -23.21 29.70
CA ALA A 273 -34.65 -24.57 29.39
C ALA A 273 -34.54 -24.87 27.89
N GLU A 274 -33.83 -25.96 27.61
CA GLU A 274 -33.89 -26.82 26.41
C GLU A 274 -33.04 -26.42 25.19
N ALA A 275 -31.86 -27.05 25.15
CA ALA A 275 -31.02 -27.24 23.99
C ALA A 275 -31.69 -28.16 22.95
N SER A 276 -31.64 -27.77 21.68
CA SER A 276 -31.65 -28.68 20.53
C SER A 276 -30.81 -28.09 19.41
N SER A 277 -29.87 -28.91 18.93
CA SER A 277 -28.92 -28.72 17.85
C SER A 277 -29.57 -28.50 16.48
N ASP A 278 -29.08 -27.52 15.73
CA ASP A 278 -28.59 -27.67 14.34
C ASP A 278 -28.43 -26.29 13.67
N GLY A 279 -27.26 -26.03 13.10
CA GLY A 279 -26.97 -24.87 12.24
C GLY A 279 -25.79 -24.02 12.70
N ALA A 280 -24.56 -24.47 12.40
CA ALA A 280 -23.36 -23.64 12.53
C ALA A 280 -23.42 -22.52 11.48
N ALA A 281 -23.71 -21.30 11.94
CA ALA A 281 -23.56 -20.07 11.19
C ALA A 281 -22.24 -19.43 11.62
N PHE A 282 -21.36 -19.21 10.65
CA PHE A 282 -20.13 -18.45 10.82
C PHE A 282 -20.52 -16.99 11.10
N VAL A 283 -20.27 -16.50 12.32
CA VAL A 283 -20.48 -15.10 12.69
C VAL A 283 -19.19 -14.58 13.32
N GLY A 284 -18.67 -13.51 12.72
CA GLY A 284 -17.39 -12.91 13.07
C GLY A 284 -17.27 -12.46 14.53
N ALA A 285 -16.02 -12.52 14.98
CA ALA A 285 -15.56 -12.18 16.32
C ALA A 285 -16.01 -10.80 16.82
N ALA A 286 -16.59 -10.76 18.01
CA ALA A 286 -15.93 -10.28 19.23
C ALA A 286 -16.97 -9.90 20.30
N GLY A 287 -17.00 -10.65 21.41
CA GLY A 287 -17.52 -10.15 22.68
C GLY A 287 -18.38 -11.13 23.49
N LEU A 288 -17.72 -11.92 24.36
CA LEU A 288 -18.02 -12.20 25.78
C LEU A 288 -17.44 -13.58 26.15
N VAL A 289 -16.35 -13.57 26.92
CA VAL A 289 -15.51 -14.75 27.19
C VAL A 289 -16.24 -15.79 28.05
N GLY A 290 -16.59 -16.93 27.45
CA GLY A 290 -16.96 -18.20 28.11
C GLY A 290 -16.02 -19.33 27.67
N GLU A 291 -16.00 -20.47 28.38
CA GLU A 291 -15.07 -21.59 28.06
C GLU A 291 -15.25 -22.17 26.64
N ASP A 292 -16.43 -22.06 26.02
CA ASP A 292 -16.69 -22.45 24.62
C ASP A 292 -16.02 -21.51 23.59
N ASP A 293 -15.85 -20.23 23.93
CA ASP A 293 -15.28 -19.17 23.04
C ASP A 293 -13.77 -19.37 22.81
N ALA A 294 -13.04 -19.88 23.82
CA ALA A 294 -11.62 -20.16 23.67
C ALA A 294 -11.35 -21.36 22.73
N HIS A 295 -12.25 -22.34 22.71
CA HIS A 295 -12.14 -23.49 21.81
C HIS A 295 -12.43 -23.08 20.36
N GLU A 296 -13.50 -22.31 20.14
CA GLU A 296 -13.85 -21.76 18.83
C GLU A 296 -12.75 -20.84 18.29
N ARG A 297 -12.23 -19.94 19.15
CA ARG A 297 -11.10 -19.09 18.79
C ARG A 297 -9.84 -19.87 18.44
N LEU A 298 -9.53 -20.93 19.18
CA LEU A 298 -8.40 -21.81 18.85
C LEU A 298 -8.60 -22.53 17.51
N HIS A 299 -9.84 -22.94 17.22
CA HIS A 299 -10.18 -23.58 15.96
C HIS A 299 -9.99 -22.62 14.78
N GLU A 300 -10.51 -21.39 14.89
CA GLU A 300 -10.29 -20.33 13.88
C GLU A 300 -8.81 -20.06 13.64
N LEU A 301 -8.02 -19.93 14.71
CA LEU A 301 -6.58 -19.64 14.62
C LEU A 301 -5.76 -20.80 14.00
N ALA A 302 -6.26 -22.03 14.07
CA ALA A 302 -5.58 -23.22 13.55
C ALA A 302 -6.03 -23.60 12.12
N GLU A 303 -7.06 -22.94 11.59
CA GLU A 303 -7.67 -23.30 10.31
C GLU A 303 -6.86 -22.73 9.13
N ILE A 304 -6.15 -23.60 8.40
CA ILE A 304 -5.32 -23.21 7.25
C ILE A 304 -6.06 -23.27 5.90
N THR A 305 -7.21 -23.94 5.87
CA THR A 305 -7.94 -24.27 4.64
C THR A 305 -8.44 -23.03 3.88
N PRO A 306 -9.04 -22.00 4.52
CA PRO A 306 -9.51 -20.80 3.84
C PRO A 306 -8.41 -20.07 3.07
N GLY A 307 -7.27 -19.83 3.74
CA GLY A 307 -6.14 -19.13 3.14
C GLY A 307 -5.54 -19.86 1.93
N LEU A 308 -5.50 -21.19 1.97
CA LEU A 308 -5.04 -22.01 0.84
C LEU A 308 -6.05 -22.03 -0.31
N ALA A 309 -7.34 -22.16 -0.03
CA ALA A 309 -8.37 -22.17 -1.05
C ALA A 309 -8.44 -20.85 -1.83
N ILE A 310 -8.31 -19.71 -1.13
CA ILE A 310 -8.23 -18.38 -1.75
C ILE A 310 -7.02 -18.29 -2.68
N ARG A 311 -5.84 -18.69 -2.19
CA ARG A 311 -4.61 -18.67 -2.99
C ARG A 311 -4.70 -19.58 -4.22
N VAL A 312 -5.32 -20.75 -4.11
CA VAL A 312 -5.60 -21.64 -5.26
C VAL A 312 -6.49 -20.93 -6.29
N ALA A 313 -7.56 -20.26 -5.86
CA ALA A 313 -8.46 -19.56 -6.79
C ALA A 313 -7.79 -18.41 -7.52
N VAL A 314 -6.97 -17.64 -6.81
CA VAL A 314 -6.15 -16.57 -7.38
C VAL A 314 -5.13 -17.13 -8.38
N THR A 315 -4.40 -18.17 -8.00
CA THR A 315 -3.37 -18.83 -8.84
C THR A 315 -3.95 -19.42 -10.12
N LEU A 316 -5.15 -20.00 -10.05
CA LEU A 316 -5.86 -20.53 -11.21
C LEU A 316 -6.49 -19.42 -12.09
N GLY A 317 -6.40 -18.16 -11.67
CA GLY A 317 -6.99 -17.01 -12.35
C GLY A 317 -8.51 -16.98 -12.30
N ILE A 318 -9.13 -17.71 -11.35
CA ILE A 318 -10.60 -17.82 -11.24
C ILE A 318 -11.21 -16.46 -10.90
N VAL A 319 -10.58 -15.71 -9.98
CA VAL A 319 -11.02 -14.36 -9.58
C VAL A 319 -11.14 -13.45 -10.81
N ASP A 320 -10.06 -13.37 -11.60
CA ASP A 320 -10.02 -12.59 -12.84
C ASP A 320 -11.00 -13.10 -13.91
N LEU A 321 -11.16 -14.42 -14.03
CA LEU A 321 -12.07 -15.02 -15.00
C LEU A 321 -13.52 -14.65 -14.68
N VAL A 322 -13.93 -14.74 -13.41
CA VAL A 322 -15.27 -14.35 -12.95
C VAL A 322 -15.51 -12.87 -13.15
N ASP A 323 -14.53 -12.01 -12.80
CA ASP A 323 -14.67 -10.56 -13.03
C ASP A 323 -14.78 -10.20 -14.52
N ARG A 324 -14.05 -10.92 -15.38
CA ARG A 324 -14.16 -10.81 -16.85
C ARG A 324 -15.44 -11.43 -17.42
N GLY A 325 -16.31 -12.00 -16.59
CA GLY A 325 -17.62 -12.55 -16.99
C GLY A 325 -17.60 -14.03 -17.38
N THR A 326 -16.48 -14.73 -17.21
CA THR A 326 -16.43 -16.20 -17.29
C THR A 326 -16.94 -16.76 -15.97
N ASN A 327 -18.25 -16.94 -15.86
CA ASN A 327 -18.91 -17.10 -14.56
C ASN A 327 -19.74 -18.39 -14.42
N THR A 328 -19.68 -19.31 -15.37
CA THR A 328 -20.32 -20.62 -15.21
C THR A 328 -19.26 -21.67 -14.91
N LEU A 329 -19.64 -22.70 -14.13
CA LEU A 329 -18.73 -23.80 -13.77
C LEU A 329 -18.07 -24.42 -15.01
N ALA A 330 -18.84 -24.66 -16.07
CA ALA A 330 -18.32 -25.24 -17.32
C ALA A 330 -17.32 -24.32 -18.04
N ALA A 331 -17.57 -23.01 -18.04
CA ALA A 331 -16.67 -22.05 -18.67
C ALA A 331 -15.38 -21.87 -17.86
N LEU A 332 -15.49 -21.83 -16.53
CA LEU A 332 -14.33 -21.79 -15.64
C LEU A 332 -13.48 -23.05 -15.75
N ALA A 333 -14.08 -24.24 -15.76
CA ALA A 333 -13.37 -25.51 -15.97
C ALA A 333 -12.64 -25.52 -17.33
N GLY A 334 -13.29 -25.03 -18.39
CA GLY A 334 -12.68 -24.92 -19.71
C GLY A 334 -11.51 -23.93 -19.78
N ALA A 335 -11.61 -22.80 -19.07
CA ALA A 335 -10.58 -21.75 -19.07
C ALA A 335 -9.37 -22.10 -18.20
N THR A 336 -9.61 -22.75 -17.06
CA THR A 336 -8.56 -23.14 -16.09
C THR A 336 -7.92 -24.48 -16.40
N GLY A 337 -8.62 -25.35 -17.15
CA GLY A 337 -8.21 -26.74 -17.37
C GLY A 337 -8.44 -27.65 -16.17
N VAL A 338 -9.09 -27.17 -15.11
CA VAL A 338 -9.40 -27.96 -13.90
C VAL A 338 -10.61 -28.87 -14.16
N GLU A 339 -10.56 -30.07 -13.60
CA GLU A 339 -11.68 -31.03 -13.66
C GLU A 339 -12.92 -30.44 -12.95
N ALA A 340 -14.09 -30.56 -13.60
CA ALA A 340 -15.29 -29.82 -13.22
C ALA A 340 -15.80 -30.13 -11.80
N GLY A 341 -15.75 -31.39 -11.35
CA GLY A 341 -16.17 -31.76 -10.00
C GLY A 341 -15.23 -31.20 -8.92
N SER A 342 -13.92 -31.21 -9.17
CA SER A 342 -12.92 -30.60 -8.29
C SER A 342 -13.09 -29.08 -8.21
N LEU A 343 -13.39 -28.44 -9.33
CA LEU A 343 -13.68 -27.01 -9.39
C LEU A 343 -14.99 -26.67 -8.67
N GLU A 344 -16.03 -27.49 -8.82
CA GLU A 344 -17.31 -27.29 -8.13
C GLU A 344 -17.15 -27.31 -6.60
N LEU A 345 -16.37 -28.27 -6.07
CA LEU A 345 -16.06 -28.34 -4.65
C LEU A 345 -15.32 -27.08 -4.16
N LEU A 346 -14.31 -26.62 -4.91
CA LEU A 346 -13.57 -25.41 -4.58
C LEU A 346 -14.49 -24.18 -4.59
N MET A 347 -15.31 -24.02 -5.63
CA MET A 347 -16.23 -22.88 -5.75
C MET A 347 -17.31 -22.89 -4.67
N ASN A 348 -17.84 -24.06 -4.30
CA ASN A 348 -18.80 -24.18 -3.21
C ASN A 348 -18.19 -23.78 -1.87
N TYR A 349 -16.96 -24.21 -1.61
CA TYR A 349 -16.24 -23.84 -0.39
C TYR A 349 -15.98 -22.33 -0.33
N LEU A 350 -15.46 -21.73 -1.41
CA LEU A 350 -15.18 -20.30 -1.49
C LEU A 350 -16.44 -19.43 -1.46
N THR A 351 -17.56 -19.94 -1.98
CA THR A 351 -18.87 -19.28 -1.80
C THR A 351 -19.31 -19.33 -0.33
N GLY A 352 -19.08 -20.45 0.35
CA GLY A 352 -19.36 -20.58 1.79
C GLY A 352 -18.49 -19.68 2.67
N LEU A 353 -17.29 -19.32 2.20
CA LEU A 353 -16.39 -18.33 2.83
C LEU A 353 -16.73 -16.88 2.46
N ASP A 354 -17.82 -16.66 1.71
CA ASP A 354 -18.21 -15.35 1.19
C ASP A 354 -17.10 -14.68 0.37
N VAL A 355 -16.36 -15.45 -0.44
CA VAL A 355 -15.41 -14.94 -1.46
C VAL A 355 -16.09 -14.84 -2.82
N PHE A 356 -17.00 -15.77 -3.12
CA PHE A 356 -17.84 -15.75 -4.30
C PHE A 356 -19.32 -15.73 -3.91
N THR A 357 -20.14 -15.24 -4.82
CA THR A 357 -21.59 -15.29 -4.76
C THR A 357 -22.11 -16.22 -5.86
N VAL A 358 -23.31 -16.78 -5.67
CA VAL A 358 -23.99 -17.57 -6.71
C VAL A 358 -25.34 -16.91 -6.98
N SER A 359 -25.56 -16.57 -8.26
CA SER A 359 -26.84 -16.05 -8.74
C SER A 359 -27.89 -17.16 -8.86
N ASP A 360 -29.18 -16.79 -8.88
CA ASP A 360 -30.30 -17.73 -9.07
C ASP A 360 -30.19 -18.60 -10.34
N GLY A 361 -29.41 -18.15 -11.33
CA GLY A 361 -29.11 -18.88 -12.57
C GLY A 361 -27.92 -19.83 -12.49
N GLY A 362 -27.28 -19.99 -11.33
CA GLY A 362 -26.11 -20.84 -11.12
C GLY A 362 -24.79 -20.26 -11.63
N GLY A 363 -24.76 -18.96 -11.97
CA GLY A 363 -23.53 -18.24 -12.32
C GLY A 363 -22.86 -17.64 -11.09
N TYR A 364 -21.54 -17.69 -11.04
CA TYR A 364 -20.71 -17.15 -9.96
C TYR A 364 -20.47 -15.64 -10.12
N GLY A 365 -20.40 -14.92 -9.01
CA GLY A 365 -19.92 -13.54 -8.94
C GLY A 365 -18.88 -13.40 -7.83
N LEU A 366 -18.18 -12.27 -7.77
CA LEU A 366 -17.35 -11.93 -6.61
C LEU A 366 -18.24 -11.33 -5.51
N SER A 367 -17.98 -11.69 -4.26
CA SER A 367 -18.51 -11.00 -3.09
C SER A 367 -17.72 -9.71 -2.82
N GLU A 368 -18.06 -8.98 -1.75
CA GLU A 368 -17.24 -7.85 -1.28
C GLU A 368 -15.81 -8.29 -0.94
N VAL A 369 -15.64 -9.42 -0.26
CA VAL A 369 -14.31 -9.96 0.07
C VAL A 369 -13.56 -10.40 -1.18
N GLY A 370 -14.25 -11.01 -2.15
CA GLY A 370 -13.62 -11.47 -3.38
C GLY A 370 -13.19 -10.35 -4.32
N GLU A 371 -13.80 -9.16 -4.22
CA GLU A 371 -13.41 -7.98 -5.02
C GLU A 371 -12.04 -7.43 -4.60
N GLU A 372 -11.68 -7.49 -3.30
CA GLU A 372 -10.37 -7.04 -2.80
C GLU A 372 -9.22 -7.83 -3.46
N LEU A 373 -9.45 -9.09 -3.82
CA LEU A 373 -8.47 -9.94 -4.50
C LEU A 373 -8.12 -9.48 -5.93
N LEU A 374 -8.87 -8.54 -6.52
CA LEU A 374 -8.56 -7.97 -7.83
C LEU A 374 -7.48 -6.90 -7.77
N ASP A 375 -7.33 -6.24 -6.61
CA ASP A 375 -6.33 -5.19 -6.41
C ASP A 375 -5.02 -5.79 -5.85
N ASP A 376 -5.11 -6.79 -4.97
CA ASP A 376 -3.96 -7.42 -4.29
C ASP A 376 -3.71 -8.89 -4.70
N GLY A 377 -4.19 -9.31 -5.87
CA GLY A 377 -4.13 -10.72 -6.31
C GLY A 377 -2.71 -11.31 -6.35
N ASP A 378 -1.68 -10.52 -6.61
CA ASP A 378 -0.29 -11.01 -6.65
C ASP A 378 0.22 -11.48 -5.27
N GLU A 379 -0.29 -10.90 -4.18
CA GLU A 379 0.06 -11.30 -2.80
C GLU A 379 -0.44 -12.72 -2.48
N TYR A 380 -1.62 -13.05 -2.98
CA TYR A 380 -2.29 -14.33 -2.76
C TYR A 380 -1.98 -15.37 -3.85
N HIS A 381 -1.03 -15.12 -4.75
CA HIS A 381 -0.60 -16.14 -5.69
C HIS A 381 0.23 -17.22 -4.98
N LEU A 382 -0.07 -18.52 -5.17
CA LEU A 382 0.59 -19.64 -4.47
C LEU A 382 2.10 -19.70 -4.72
N GLU A 383 2.50 -19.35 -5.93
CA GLU A 383 3.92 -19.25 -6.33
C GLU A 383 4.46 -17.82 -6.18
N GLY A 384 3.64 -16.91 -5.64
CA GLY A 384 3.99 -15.53 -5.37
C GLY A 384 4.95 -15.39 -4.19
N PRO A 385 5.72 -14.31 -4.11
CA PRO A 385 6.73 -14.11 -3.07
C PRO A 385 6.22 -14.23 -1.64
N ALA A 386 5.07 -13.60 -1.36
CA ALA A 386 4.46 -13.59 -0.04
C ALA A 386 4.06 -15.03 0.38
N SER A 387 3.35 -15.75 -0.48
CA SER A 387 2.95 -17.14 -0.22
C SER A 387 4.16 -18.08 -0.02
N VAL A 388 5.25 -17.90 -0.79
CA VAL A 388 6.47 -18.71 -0.61
C VAL A 388 7.10 -18.46 0.76
N LEU A 389 7.11 -17.21 1.23
CA LEU A 389 7.62 -16.84 2.54
C LEU A 389 6.74 -17.42 3.66
N GLU A 390 5.41 -17.34 3.54
CA GLU A 390 4.46 -17.92 4.48
C GLU A 390 4.56 -19.45 4.56
N PHE A 391 4.70 -20.12 3.42
CA PHE A 391 4.90 -21.57 3.38
C PHE A 391 6.22 -22.03 4.01
N ALA A 392 7.15 -21.11 4.30
CA ALA A 392 8.30 -21.42 5.15
C ALA A 392 7.88 -21.94 6.53
N LEU A 393 6.75 -21.45 7.07
CA LEU A 393 6.23 -21.84 8.37
C LEU A 393 5.88 -23.34 8.43
N LEU A 394 5.39 -23.92 7.33
CA LEU A 394 5.12 -25.36 7.24
C LEU A 394 6.38 -26.20 7.45
N GLY A 395 7.55 -25.63 7.13
CA GLY A 395 8.86 -26.23 7.35
C GLY A 395 9.53 -25.84 8.66
N LEU A 396 8.97 -24.93 9.47
CA LEU A 396 9.66 -24.31 10.60
C LEU A 396 10.22 -25.34 11.59
N ALA A 397 9.45 -26.38 11.94
CA ALA A 397 9.89 -27.44 12.84
C ALA A 397 11.06 -28.29 12.30
N GLY A 398 11.15 -28.49 10.97
CA GLY A 398 12.19 -29.28 10.33
C GLY A 398 13.42 -28.45 9.93
N ARG A 399 13.21 -27.22 9.43
CA ARG A 399 14.27 -26.30 8.98
C ARG A 399 15.03 -25.67 10.14
N ALA A 400 14.37 -25.41 11.27
CA ALA A 400 15.03 -25.01 12.52
C ALA A 400 16.03 -26.05 13.05
N VAL A 401 15.93 -27.32 12.60
CA VAL A 401 16.81 -28.41 13.01
C VAL A 401 17.90 -28.71 11.96
N ALA A 402 17.69 -28.37 10.69
CA ALA A 402 18.55 -28.77 9.56
C ALA A 402 19.37 -27.64 8.90
N GLY A 403 19.16 -26.37 9.27
CA GLY A 403 19.97 -25.24 8.78
C GLY A 403 19.82 -24.95 7.28
N GLN A 404 18.71 -25.36 6.65
CA GLN A 404 18.41 -25.07 5.24
C GLN A 404 17.50 -23.84 5.10
N SER A 405 17.97 -22.80 4.42
CA SER A 405 17.18 -21.59 4.13
C SER A 405 16.48 -21.62 2.77
N LEU A 406 15.28 -21.04 2.69
CA LEU A 406 14.59 -20.65 1.45
C LEU A 406 15.44 -19.70 0.59
N GLY A 407 16.36 -18.93 1.18
CA GLY A 407 17.31 -18.10 0.42
C GLY A 407 18.04 -18.90 -0.65
N SER A 408 18.52 -20.11 -0.32
CA SER A 408 19.17 -21.01 -1.29
C SER A 408 18.24 -21.53 -2.40
N LEU A 409 16.92 -21.52 -2.19
CA LEU A 409 15.91 -21.90 -3.18
C LEU A 409 15.60 -20.75 -4.14
N PHE A 410 15.51 -19.50 -3.64
CA PHE A 410 15.40 -18.29 -4.48
C PHE A 410 16.60 -18.08 -5.42
N GLU A 411 17.76 -18.62 -5.06
CA GLU A 411 18.94 -18.64 -5.92
C GLU A 411 18.83 -19.62 -7.08
N ARG A 412 18.14 -20.75 -6.88
CA ARG A 412 18.11 -21.88 -7.82
C ARG A 412 16.86 -21.92 -8.68
N GLU A 413 15.77 -21.28 -8.26
CA GLU A 413 14.48 -21.26 -8.94
C GLU A 413 14.13 -19.84 -9.41
N PRO A 414 14.45 -19.46 -10.67
CA PRO A 414 14.23 -18.11 -11.18
C PRO A 414 12.76 -17.66 -11.15
N GLY A 415 11.81 -18.59 -11.30
CA GLY A 415 10.37 -18.31 -11.28
C GLY A 415 9.85 -17.82 -9.93
N LEU A 416 10.52 -18.18 -8.83
CA LEU A 416 10.18 -17.74 -7.48
C LEU A 416 11.07 -16.56 -7.04
N GLY A 417 12.38 -16.65 -7.31
CA GLY A 417 13.34 -15.66 -6.85
C GLY A 417 13.28 -14.32 -7.60
N GLY A 418 12.81 -14.28 -8.84
CA GLY A 418 12.68 -13.04 -9.60
C GLY A 418 11.62 -12.10 -9.00
N PRO A 419 10.34 -12.51 -8.95
CA PRO A 419 9.27 -11.74 -8.35
C PRO A 419 9.55 -11.35 -6.89
N ALA A 420 10.16 -12.24 -6.10
CA ALA A 420 10.48 -11.94 -4.70
C ALA A 420 11.50 -10.81 -4.55
N ARG A 421 12.46 -10.70 -5.47
CA ARG A 421 13.41 -9.58 -5.49
C ARG A 421 12.73 -8.27 -5.87
N VAL A 422 11.80 -8.30 -6.83
CA VAL A 422 11.03 -7.10 -7.22
C VAL A 422 10.21 -6.61 -6.04
N ALA A 423 9.49 -7.49 -5.33
CA ALA A 423 8.69 -7.12 -4.17
C ALA A 423 9.53 -6.45 -3.05
N VAL A 424 10.74 -6.96 -2.78
CA VAL A 424 11.65 -6.37 -1.79
C VAL A 424 12.19 -5.00 -2.25
N GLU A 425 12.53 -4.87 -3.53
CA GLU A 425 12.95 -3.58 -4.12
C GLU A 425 11.80 -2.55 -4.11
N ASP A 426 10.56 -2.98 -4.35
CA ASP A 426 9.36 -2.13 -4.30
C ASP A 426 9.05 -1.68 -2.86
N ALA A 427 9.21 -2.57 -1.88
CA ALA A 427 9.06 -2.22 -0.46
C ALA A 427 10.06 -1.14 0.00
N ALA A 428 11.21 -1.00 -0.68
CA ALA A 428 12.19 0.02 -0.36
C ALA A 428 11.70 1.46 -0.64
N ILE A 429 10.58 1.64 -1.36
CA ILE A 429 9.98 2.96 -1.66
C ILE A 429 9.73 3.81 -0.40
N TRP A 430 9.51 3.17 0.74
CA TRP A 430 9.29 3.84 2.02
C TRP A 430 10.58 4.43 2.59
N MET A 431 11.69 3.69 2.57
CA MET A 431 12.95 4.16 3.18
C MET A 431 13.73 5.12 2.28
N VAL A 432 13.66 4.93 0.96
CA VAL A 432 14.58 5.53 -0.01
C VAL A 432 14.62 7.06 0.01
N PRO A 433 13.51 7.81 0.09
CA PRO A 433 13.58 9.28 0.14
C PRO A 433 14.33 9.80 1.37
N LYS A 434 14.25 9.09 2.51
CA LYS A 434 14.94 9.48 3.73
C LYS A 434 16.42 9.11 3.68
N LEU A 435 16.79 8.01 3.01
CA LEU A 435 18.17 7.64 2.73
C LEU A 435 18.94 8.77 2.01
N ILE A 436 18.32 9.45 1.05
CA ILE A 436 18.91 10.59 0.33
C ILE A 436 19.36 11.69 1.31
N THR A 437 18.61 11.92 2.38
CA THR A 437 18.87 12.99 3.35
C THR A 437 19.66 12.53 4.58
N ALA A 438 19.78 11.21 4.80
CA ALA A 438 20.40 10.63 5.99
C ALA A 438 21.94 10.61 5.95
N TYR A 439 22.53 10.85 4.79
CA TYR A 439 23.97 10.88 4.56
C TYR A 439 24.35 11.96 3.54
N ASP A 440 25.56 12.52 3.64
CA ASP A 440 26.05 13.53 2.68
C ASP A 440 26.59 12.91 1.40
N TRP A 441 25.65 12.53 0.52
CA TRP A 441 25.95 11.98 -0.79
C TRP A 441 26.59 12.99 -1.76
N SER A 442 26.54 14.30 -1.48
CA SER A 442 27.08 15.34 -2.36
C SER A 442 28.61 15.33 -2.43
N SER A 443 29.24 14.74 -1.41
CA SER A 443 30.69 14.57 -1.31
C SER A 443 31.19 13.28 -1.96
N ALA A 444 30.29 12.32 -2.22
CA ALA A 444 30.64 11.05 -2.83
C ALA A 444 30.87 11.21 -4.34
N THR A 445 31.76 10.39 -4.91
CA THR A 445 32.02 10.39 -6.36
C THR A 445 31.62 9.08 -7.02
N ALA A 446 31.58 8.00 -6.25
CA ALA A 446 31.16 6.68 -6.69
C ALA A 446 30.46 5.94 -5.55
N ILE A 447 29.49 5.09 -5.89
CA ILE A 447 28.79 4.20 -4.97
C ILE A 447 28.98 2.75 -5.42
N VAL A 448 29.27 1.88 -4.46
CA VAL A 448 29.09 0.43 -4.62
C VAL A 448 27.95 -0.03 -3.70
N ALA A 449 26.81 -0.37 -4.28
CA ALA A 449 25.63 -0.82 -3.56
C ALA A 449 25.50 -2.35 -3.58
N ALA A 450 25.20 -2.95 -2.43
CA ALA A 450 24.96 -4.38 -2.27
C ALA A 450 23.80 -4.62 -1.29
N GLY A 451 23.04 -5.71 -1.51
CA GLY A 451 21.88 -6.09 -0.70
C GLY A 451 20.56 -6.05 -1.49
N HIS A 452 19.45 -6.34 -0.82
CA HIS A 452 18.18 -6.66 -1.47
C HIS A 452 17.33 -5.44 -1.87
N ALA A 453 17.76 -4.22 -1.50
CA ALA A 453 17.14 -2.94 -1.89
C ALA A 453 18.13 -2.01 -2.64
N ALA A 454 19.20 -2.60 -3.21
CA ALA A 454 20.26 -1.84 -3.85
C ALA A 454 19.79 -1.16 -5.15
N GLY A 455 18.91 -1.78 -5.93
CA GLY A 455 18.39 -1.21 -7.17
C GLY A 455 17.60 0.07 -6.93
N SER A 456 16.64 0.02 -6.01
CA SER A 456 15.81 1.16 -5.62
C SER A 456 16.63 2.30 -5.02
N ALA A 457 17.63 1.99 -4.20
CA ALA A 457 18.55 3.00 -3.67
C ALA A 457 19.38 3.68 -4.78
N LEU A 458 19.91 2.91 -5.74
CA LEU A 458 20.66 3.44 -6.88
C LEU A 458 19.80 4.30 -7.81
N ASN A 459 18.54 3.93 -8.06
CA ASN A 459 17.62 4.77 -8.83
C ASN A 459 17.42 6.14 -8.19
N ALA A 460 17.19 6.18 -6.89
CA ALA A 460 16.91 7.42 -6.19
C ALA A 460 18.15 8.31 -6.04
N LEU A 461 19.26 7.74 -5.55
CA LEU A 461 20.53 8.46 -5.42
C LEU A 461 21.05 8.89 -6.79
N GLY A 462 20.84 8.06 -7.81
CA GLY A 462 21.24 8.36 -9.16
C GLY A 462 20.49 9.53 -9.79
N ARG A 463 19.18 9.63 -9.53
CA ARG A 463 18.35 10.76 -10.00
C ARG A 463 18.71 12.05 -9.29
N GLU A 464 18.89 12.00 -7.96
CA GLU A 464 19.21 13.19 -7.16
C GLU A 464 20.66 13.68 -7.38
N PHE A 465 21.60 12.75 -7.57
CA PHE A 465 23.02 13.05 -7.74
C PHE A 465 23.57 12.46 -9.05
N PRO A 466 23.31 13.12 -10.20
CA PRO A 466 23.71 12.61 -11.52
C PRO A 466 25.22 12.43 -11.72
N HIS A 467 26.04 13.05 -10.86
CA HIS A 467 27.50 12.97 -10.92
C HIS A 467 28.07 11.66 -10.36
N LEU A 468 27.28 10.88 -9.62
CA LEU A 468 27.74 9.65 -8.99
C LEU A 468 27.95 8.54 -10.02
N ALA A 469 29.13 7.91 -9.98
CA ALA A 469 29.36 6.63 -10.65
C ALA A 469 28.69 5.49 -9.84
N LEU A 470 27.80 4.73 -10.48
CA LEU A 470 26.96 3.74 -9.79
C LEU A 470 27.43 2.32 -10.07
N THR A 471 27.52 1.49 -9.03
CA THR A 471 27.80 0.06 -9.13
C THR A 471 26.78 -0.73 -8.31
N ALA A 472 26.13 -1.71 -8.93
CA ALA A 472 25.31 -2.69 -8.22
C ALA A 472 26.06 -4.03 -8.14
N ALA A 473 26.24 -4.56 -6.94
CA ALA A 473 26.89 -5.84 -6.70
C ALA A 473 25.88 -6.85 -6.16
N ALA A 474 25.61 -7.90 -6.94
CA ALA A 474 24.66 -8.95 -6.57
C ALA A 474 24.92 -10.25 -7.35
N LEU A 475 24.14 -11.28 -7.05
CA LEU A 475 24.12 -12.52 -7.82
C LEU A 475 23.76 -12.26 -9.29
N PRO A 476 24.26 -13.06 -10.26
CA PRO A 476 23.92 -12.90 -11.67
C PRO A 476 22.41 -12.87 -11.96
N SER A 477 21.63 -13.70 -11.26
CA SER A 477 20.16 -13.74 -11.36
C SER A 477 19.51 -12.46 -10.84
N ALA A 478 20.02 -11.90 -9.73
CA ALA A 478 19.56 -10.64 -9.19
C ALA A 478 19.88 -9.48 -10.14
N LEU A 479 21.09 -9.41 -10.69
CA LEU A 479 21.48 -8.37 -11.65
C LEU A 479 20.62 -8.39 -12.93
N ALA A 480 20.18 -9.56 -13.38
CA ALA A 480 19.27 -9.67 -14.51
C ALA A 480 17.90 -9.06 -14.21
N VAL A 481 17.36 -9.28 -13.01
CA VAL A 481 16.12 -8.65 -12.53
C VAL A 481 16.32 -7.15 -12.39
N LEU A 482 17.40 -6.72 -11.73
CA LEU A 482 17.70 -5.30 -11.54
C LEU A 482 17.72 -4.55 -12.88
N ARG A 483 18.42 -5.09 -13.88
CA ARG A 483 18.50 -4.48 -15.22
C ARG A 483 17.16 -4.41 -15.95
N SER A 484 16.32 -5.42 -15.79
CA SER A 484 15.12 -5.57 -16.64
C SER A 484 13.85 -4.99 -16.04
N GLN A 485 13.79 -4.90 -14.71
CA GLN A 485 12.54 -4.63 -13.99
C GLN A 485 12.65 -3.54 -12.93
N VAL A 486 13.83 -3.33 -12.33
CA VAL A 486 13.98 -2.42 -11.18
C VAL A 486 14.64 -1.10 -11.56
N LEU A 487 15.79 -1.14 -12.25
CA LEU A 487 16.55 0.06 -12.58
C LEU A 487 15.84 0.88 -13.66
N ASP A 488 15.73 2.19 -13.42
CA ASP A 488 15.27 3.15 -14.43
C ASP A 488 16.19 3.07 -15.66
N ALA A 489 15.66 3.30 -16.86
CA ALA A 489 16.39 3.04 -18.11
C ALA A 489 17.75 3.78 -18.19
N ASP A 490 17.81 5.04 -17.76
CA ASP A 490 19.03 5.84 -17.74
C ASP A 490 20.03 5.34 -16.67
N ILE A 491 19.52 4.86 -15.54
CA ILE A 491 20.32 4.28 -14.46
C ILE A 491 20.89 2.92 -14.91
N ALA A 492 20.09 2.08 -15.55
CA ALA A 492 20.49 0.77 -16.07
C ALA A 492 21.58 0.85 -17.15
N GLU A 493 21.61 1.95 -17.93
CA GLU A 493 22.65 2.21 -18.92
C GLU A 493 23.98 2.63 -18.30
N ARG A 494 23.96 3.43 -17.23
CA ARG A 494 25.18 3.98 -16.62
C ARG A 494 25.70 3.20 -15.41
N ALA A 495 24.85 2.41 -14.76
CA ALA A 495 25.26 1.61 -13.60
C ALA A 495 26.05 0.39 -14.05
N GLU A 496 27.20 0.18 -13.41
CA GLU A 496 27.99 -1.03 -13.58
C GLU A 496 27.37 -2.17 -12.75
N LEU A 497 27.10 -3.31 -13.40
CA LEU A 497 26.55 -4.49 -12.74
C LEU A 497 27.65 -5.52 -12.51
N VAL A 498 28.02 -5.76 -11.24
CA VAL A 498 29.13 -6.62 -10.84
C VAL A 498 28.60 -7.91 -10.21
N ALA A 499 28.79 -9.04 -10.89
CA ALA A 499 28.37 -10.33 -10.39
C ALA A 499 29.23 -10.78 -9.21
N THR A 500 28.58 -11.11 -8.09
CA THR A 500 29.22 -11.67 -6.89
C THR A 500 28.30 -12.67 -6.20
N SER A 501 28.88 -13.63 -5.48
CA SER A 501 28.18 -14.68 -4.72
C SER A 501 28.39 -14.57 -3.21
N GLY A 502 28.72 -13.37 -2.73
CA GLY A 502 28.88 -13.07 -1.31
C GLY A 502 29.82 -11.89 -1.06
N ALA A 503 30.95 -11.83 -1.77
CA ALA A 503 31.92 -10.75 -1.55
C ALA A 503 31.39 -9.39 -2.01
N ILE A 504 31.42 -8.39 -1.14
CA ILE A 504 31.09 -7.00 -1.48
C ILE A 504 32.31 -6.38 -2.19
N PRO A 505 32.20 -5.93 -3.46
CA PRO A 505 33.35 -5.39 -4.18
C PRO A 505 33.90 -4.13 -3.52
N VAL A 506 35.18 -4.15 -3.13
CA VAL A 506 35.85 -2.97 -2.60
C VAL A 506 36.44 -2.13 -3.74
N ARG A 507 36.15 -0.83 -3.74
CA ARG A 507 36.69 0.15 -4.68
C ARG A 507 37.22 1.36 -3.91
N ALA A 508 38.48 1.70 -4.14
CA ALA A 508 39.09 2.85 -3.48
C ALA A 508 38.38 4.15 -3.91
N GLY A 509 38.03 4.99 -2.93
CA GLY A 509 37.34 6.26 -3.16
C GLY A 509 35.84 6.17 -3.45
N ALA A 510 35.26 4.96 -3.44
CA ALA A 510 33.81 4.79 -3.48
C ALA A 510 33.23 4.75 -2.06
N THR A 511 31.99 5.22 -1.93
CA THR A 511 31.14 4.97 -0.76
C THR A 511 30.48 3.61 -0.91
N HIS A 512 30.60 2.75 0.09
CA HIS A 512 30.00 1.42 0.09
C HIS A 512 28.64 1.45 0.78
N LEU A 513 27.59 1.17 0.03
CA LEU A 513 26.21 1.21 0.50
C LEU A 513 25.68 -0.23 0.66
N LEU A 514 25.50 -0.68 1.89
CA LEU A 514 24.94 -1.98 2.22
C LEU A 514 23.47 -1.77 2.60
N VAL A 515 22.51 -2.24 1.81
CA VAL A 515 21.07 -1.96 2.01
C VAL A 515 20.31 -3.26 2.11
N ARG A 516 19.72 -3.54 3.28
CA ARG A 516 18.96 -4.78 3.53
C ARG A 516 19.80 -6.00 3.12
N LEU A 517 20.99 -6.08 3.67
CA LEU A 517 21.95 -7.14 3.35
C LEU A 517 22.00 -8.20 4.46
N LEU A 518 21.77 -7.79 5.71
CA LEU A 518 22.06 -8.62 6.87
C LEU A 518 20.86 -9.43 7.36
N ASP A 519 19.64 -9.00 7.08
CA ASP A 519 18.40 -9.62 7.55
C ASP A 519 18.19 -11.07 7.05
N TRP A 520 18.77 -11.43 5.90
CA TRP A 520 18.73 -12.79 5.34
C TRP A 520 19.89 -13.68 5.80
N LEU A 521 20.81 -13.13 6.59
CA LEU A 521 22.01 -13.83 7.05
C LEU A 521 21.93 -14.10 8.55
N SER A 522 22.38 -15.29 8.96
CA SER A 522 22.62 -15.59 10.39
C SER A 522 23.63 -14.59 10.98
N ASP A 523 23.72 -14.49 12.31
CA ASP A 523 24.72 -13.62 12.94
C ASP A 523 26.15 -14.03 12.57
N GLU A 524 26.39 -15.34 12.45
CA GLU A 524 27.66 -15.91 12.05
C GLU A 524 28.02 -15.55 10.61
N ASP A 525 27.09 -15.72 9.67
CA ASP A 525 27.31 -15.43 8.26
C ASP A 525 27.44 -13.93 8.01
N ALA A 526 26.59 -13.12 8.66
CA ALA A 526 26.64 -11.66 8.58
C ALA A 526 27.96 -11.13 9.14
N GLY A 527 28.40 -11.64 10.29
CA GLY A 527 29.68 -11.26 10.89
C GLY A 527 30.88 -11.68 10.03
N HIS A 528 30.83 -12.88 9.42
CA HIS A 528 31.87 -13.33 8.50
C HIS A 528 31.96 -12.42 7.26
N LEU A 529 30.83 -12.17 6.61
CA LEU A 529 30.71 -11.30 5.44
C LEU A 529 31.25 -9.88 5.73
N LEU A 530 30.80 -9.28 6.82
CA LEU A 530 31.22 -7.93 7.22
C LEU A 530 32.70 -7.89 7.58
N THR A 531 33.24 -8.94 8.21
CA THR A 531 34.67 -9.04 8.54
C THR A 531 35.53 -9.11 7.29
N GLU A 532 35.19 -9.97 6.33
CA GLU A 532 35.92 -10.06 5.05
C GLU A 532 35.86 -8.74 4.28
N PHE A 533 34.68 -8.11 4.27
CA PHE A 533 34.48 -6.81 3.66
C PHE A 533 35.34 -5.72 4.32
N ALA A 534 35.31 -5.60 5.66
CA ALA A 534 36.06 -4.62 6.41
C ALA A 534 37.58 -4.77 6.21
N GLN A 535 38.08 -6.01 6.13
CA GLN A 535 39.50 -6.29 5.86
C GLN A 535 39.95 -5.86 4.46
N GLY A 536 39.03 -5.83 3.50
CA GLY A 536 39.30 -5.36 2.14
C GLY A 536 39.32 -3.84 2.00
N LEU A 537 38.73 -3.09 2.94
CA LEU A 537 38.56 -1.65 2.84
C LEU A 537 39.87 -0.88 3.07
N PRO A 538 40.14 0.18 2.28
CA PRO A 538 41.23 1.09 2.58
C PRO A 538 40.93 1.91 3.85
N PRO A 539 41.96 2.38 4.58
CA PRO A 539 41.76 3.27 5.73
C PRO A 539 40.95 4.50 5.36
N GLY A 540 39.92 4.79 6.17
CA GLY A 540 39.02 5.93 5.94
C GLY A 540 37.99 5.73 4.83
N ALA A 541 37.75 4.51 4.38
CA ALA A 541 36.62 4.20 3.49
C ALA A 541 35.28 4.52 4.17
N ASP A 542 34.35 5.07 3.40
CA ASP A 542 32.99 5.37 3.83
C ASP A 542 32.07 4.18 3.61
N VAL A 543 31.49 3.67 4.70
CA VAL A 543 30.50 2.59 4.67
C VAL A 543 29.18 3.14 5.20
N VAL A 544 28.11 2.99 4.41
CA VAL A 544 26.74 3.32 4.78
C VAL A 544 25.96 2.02 4.84
N VAL A 545 25.48 1.65 6.02
CA VAL A 545 24.67 0.44 6.23
C VAL A 545 23.23 0.86 6.51
N VAL A 546 22.28 0.26 5.82
CA VAL A 546 20.85 0.53 5.97
C VAL A 546 20.15 -0.79 6.23
N GLU A 547 19.56 -0.92 7.41
CA GLU A 547 18.86 -2.14 7.82
C GLU A 547 17.50 -1.80 8.41
N GLU A 548 16.56 -2.71 8.22
CA GLU A 548 15.33 -2.74 9.00
C GLU A 548 15.64 -3.38 10.36
N TYR A 549 15.39 -2.64 11.42
CA TYR A 549 15.57 -3.11 12.78
C TYR A 549 14.26 -3.65 13.32
N ARG A 550 14.36 -4.59 14.26
CA ARG A 550 13.22 -5.05 15.04
C ARG A 550 12.87 -4.00 16.10
N PRO A 551 11.63 -3.50 16.16
CA PRO A 551 11.16 -2.60 17.22
C PRO A 551 11.39 -3.15 18.64
N ALA A 552 11.21 -2.29 19.64
CA ALA A 552 11.27 -2.70 21.03
C ALA A 552 9.99 -3.45 21.40
N ALA A 553 10.09 -4.42 22.32
CA ALA A 553 8.97 -5.31 22.68
C ALA A 553 7.70 -4.61 23.18
N ASP A 554 7.80 -3.37 23.66
CA ASP A 554 6.66 -2.57 24.11
C ASP A 554 5.94 -1.84 22.96
N ASP A 555 6.55 -1.83 21.76
CA ASP A 555 6.04 -1.25 20.51
C ASP A 555 5.71 -2.34 19.45
N ASP A 556 5.81 -3.64 19.79
CA ASP A 556 5.61 -4.73 18.81
C ASP A 556 4.13 -4.87 18.41
N GLU A 557 3.79 -4.48 17.18
CA GLU A 557 2.55 -4.88 16.54
C GLU A 557 2.62 -6.38 16.18
N LEU A 558 1.50 -7.11 16.23
CA LEU A 558 1.49 -8.56 15.92
C LEU A 558 2.07 -8.86 14.53
N GLU A 559 1.88 -7.95 13.57
CA GLU A 559 2.42 -8.00 12.21
C GLU A 559 3.96 -8.01 12.20
N ASP A 560 4.60 -7.24 13.09
CA ASP A 560 6.06 -7.22 13.21
C ASP A 560 6.62 -8.56 13.72
N ILE A 561 5.93 -9.16 14.69
CA ILE A 561 6.31 -10.47 15.25
C ILE A 561 6.13 -11.56 14.20
N GLU A 562 5.03 -11.50 13.43
CA GLU A 562 4.76 -12.42 12.33
C GLU A 562 5.84 -12.33 11.26
N GLN A 563 6.19 -11.12 10.81
CA GLN A 563 7.26 -10.91 9.84
C GLN A 563 8.60 -11.49 10.33
N ASP A 564 8.96 -11.30 11.60
CA ASP A 564 10.17 -11.87 12.16
C ASP A 564 10.14 -13.40 12.22
N LEU A 565 8.99 -13.99 12.52
CA LEU A 565 8.81 -15.44 12.52
C LEU A 565 8.95 -16.02 11.10
N LEU A 566 8.37 -15.35 10.11
CA LEU A 566 8.48 -15.68 8.70
C LEU A 566 9.93 -15.64 8.23
N MET A 567 10.65 -14.55 8.53
CA MET A 567 12.06 -14.40 8.20
C MET A 567 12.90 -15.51 8.83
N ARG A 568 12.64 -15.86 10.10
CA ARG A 568 13.35 -16.95 10.79
C ARG A 568 13.06 -18.30 10.17
N ALA A 569 11.80 -18.57 9.80
CA ALA A 569 11.42 -19.80 9.12
C ALA A 569 12.09 -19.95 7.76
N ALA A 570 12.21 -18.83 7.02
CA ALA A 570 12.74 -18.80 5.68
C ALA A 570 14.26 -18.79 5.64
N PHE A 571 14.91 -17.95 6.43
CA PHE A 571 16.34 -17.69 6.30
C PHE A 571 17.17 -18.24 7.46
N GLY A 572 16.52 -18.64 8.57
CA GLY A 572 17.22 -18.93 9.83
C GLY A 572 17.70 -17.66 10.55
N SER A 573 17.32 -16.49 10.04
CA SER A 573 17.70 -15.15 10.51
C SER A 573 16.48 -14.23 10.51
N GLY A 574 16.67 -12.93 10.78
CA GLY A 574 15.60 -11.95 10.67
C GLY A 574 16.07 -10.57 11.10
N ARG A 575 15.11 -9.68 11.37
CA ARG A 575 15.41 -8.35 11.86
C ARG A 575 16.08 -8.41 13.23
N ARG A 576 17.00 -7.48 13.45
CA ARG A 576 17.81 -7.39 14.67
C ARG A 576 17.47 -6.11 15.41
N SER A 577 17.64 -6.09 16.72
CA SER A 577 17.56 -4.82 17.45
C SER A 577 18.69 -3.89 16.99
N VAL A 578 18.44 -2.58 17.12
CA VAL A 578 19.45 -1.54 16.84
C VAL A 578 20.77 -1.81 17.56
N ALA A 579 20.71 -2.22 18.84
CA ALA A 579 21.89 -2.53 19.64
C ALA A 579 22.68 -3.71 19.04
N ARG A 580 21.97 -4.78 18.63
CA ARG A 580 22.60 -5.97 18.05
C ARG A 580 23.26 -5.68 16.71
N LEU A 581 22.66 -4.83 15.88
CA LEU A 581 23.26 -4.37 14.62
C LEU A 581 24.54 -3.57 14.88
N GLY A 582 24.53 -2.66 15.84
CA GLY A 582 25.73 -1.91 16.25
C GLY A 582 26.86 -2.83 16.73
N GLU A 583 26.56 -3.79 17.60
CA GLU A 583 27.53 -4.80 18.06
C GLU A 583 28.11 -5.62 16.92
N LEU A 584 27.29 -6.01 15.94
CA LEU A 584 27.72 -6.81 14.80
C LEU A 584 28.69 -6.03 13.90
N LEU A 585 28.42 -4.75 13.64
CA LEU A 585 29.32 -3.87 12.89
C LEU A 585 30.65 -3.69 13.61
N ASP A 586 30.62 -3.33 14.90
CA ASP A 586 31.83 -3.12 15.70
C ASP A 586 32.68 -4.39 15.81
N ALA A 587 32.05 -5.55 16.05
CA ALA A 587 32.72 -6.85 16.13
C ALA A 587 33.35 -7.29 14.79
N SER A 588 32.84 -6.79 13.67
CA SER A 588 33.34 -7.08 12.32
C SER A 588 34.46 -6.12 11.87
N GLY A 589 34.89 -5.21 12.74
CA GLY A 589 35.92 -4.22 12.41
C GLY A 589 35.40 -3.00 11.65
N LEU A 590 34.09 -2.72 11.71
CA LEU A 590 33.48 -1.49 11.20
C LEU A 590 33.11 -0.60 12.38
N ARG A 591 33.88 0.46 12.59
CA ARG A 591 33.62 1.44 13.65
C ARG A 591 32.51 2.38 13.22
N VAL A 592 31.39 2.37 13.94
CA VAL A 592 30.26 3.28 13.70
C VAL A 592 30.64 4.72 14.09
N LEU A 593 30.47 5.66 13.16
CA LEU A 593 30.71 7.10 13.33
C LEU A 593 29.43 7.84 13.71
N SER A 594 28.31 7.48 13.09
CA SER A 594 26.99 8.01 13.42
C SER A 594 25.90 7.00 13.03
N SER A 595 24.71 7.15 13.60
CA SER A 595 23.53 6.43 13.14
C SER A 595 22.29 7.32 13.27
N VAL A 596 21.36 7.20 12.32
CA VAL A 596 20.13 7.99 12.28
C VAL A 596 18.96 7.10 11.88
N ASP A 597 17.86 7.25 12.60
CA ASP A 597 16.61 6.58 12.30
C ASP A 597 15.90 7.29 11.13
N ILE A 598 15.45 6.52 10.14
CA ILE A 598 14.81 7.05 8.93
C ILE A 598 13.32 6.70 8.82
N GLY A 599 12.78 5.99 9.82
CA GLY A 599 11.37 5.62 9.91
C GLY A 599 11.03 4.28 9.26
N TRP A 600 9.79 3.81 9.43
CA TRP A 600 9.33 2.46 9.04
C TRP A 600 10.28 1.36 9.53
N SER A 601 10.75 1.49 10.77
CA SER A 601 11.72 0.56 11.36
C SER A 601 13.05 0.47 10.61
N HIS A 602 13.45 1.48 9.83
CA HIS A 602 14.74 1.52 9.14
C HIS A 602 15.71 2.50 9.79
N ARG A 603 16.99 2.11 9.86
CA ARG A 603 18.06 2.95 10.37
C ARG A 603 19.26 2.93 9.44
N VAL A 604 19.96 4.07 9.39
CA VAL A 604 21.20 4.24 8.65
C VAL A 604 22.36 4.34 9.63
N TRP A 605 23.41 3.55 9.41
CA TRP A 605 24.69 3.63 10.12
C TRP A 605 25.77 4.10 9.15
N HIS A 606 26.50 5.15 9.54
CA HIS A 606 27.73 5.56 8.87
C HIS A 606 28.91 4.98 9.64
N ALA A 607 29.75 4.20 8.98
CA ALA A 607 30.88 3.50 9.57
C ALA A 607 32.14 3.62 8.71
N THR A 608 33.28 3.30 9.31
CA THR A 608 34.60 3.21 8.67
C THR A 608 35.29 1.93 9.15
N PRO A 609 36.20 1.32 8.37
CA PRO A 609 37.08 0.28 8.91
C PRO A 609 37.83 0.79 10.16
N ALA A 610 37.95 -0.08 11.16
CA ALA A 610 38.47 0.21 12.50
C ALA A 610 39.99 0.45 12.56
#